data_AF-A0A2E9I611-F1
#
_entry.id   AF-A0A2E9I611-F1
#
_cell.length_a   1.000
_cell.length_b   1.000
_cell.length_c   1.000
_cell.angle_alpha   90.00
_cell.angle_beta   90.00
_cell.angle_gamma   90.00
#
_symmetry.space_group_name_H-M   'P 1'
#
loop_
_entity.id
_entity.type
_entity.pdbx_description
1 polymer ?
#
loop_
_entity_poly.entity_id
_entity_poly.type
_entity_poly.pdbx_seq_one_letter_code
_entity_poly.pdbx_strand_id
1 'polypeptide(L)'
;MDFLKLYQHLLPDGRAWRLTIDKKLRQFFAGLADAPSDIKDSADSVWLDLLPQSTDKLDDWERQFGLSGNVVNEQDRRDRLAATWLSLVGGQSPRYIQDTLRASGFDVYVHEWWGPSTPPTPGTPGNPTPRNPIQWLRREFTKVDLLVECGEAAAQCGEAFAEAGNSLQPRGYPLVNKIFESVPDEVTLCGEAIAEAGEQDAACGNYFELKEVPREYIVPNDPEKWPFFLYIGGETFGTIAQVDPKRRDEFEALCLKICPTQQWLGILVEYV
;
A
#
# COMPACT_ATOMS: atom_id res chain seq x y z
N MET A 1 13.42 37.12 -16.02
CA MET A 1 12.75 38.24 -16.72
C MET A 1 13.42 39.53 -16.22
N ASP A 2 13.77 40.47 -17.09
CA ASP A 2 14.54 41.65 -16.70
C ASP A 2 13.59 42.85 -16.41
N PHE A 3 13.27 43.07 -15.14
CA PHE A 3 12.33 44.12 -14.70
C PHE A 3 12.84 45.53 -15.01
N LEU A 4 14.16 45.74 -15.11
CA LEU A 4 14.71 47.03 -15.50
C LEU A 4 14.34 47.38 -16.94
N LYS A 5 14.33 46.39 -17.85
CA LYS A 5 13.85 46.58 -19.24
C LYS A 5 12.36 46.81 -19.30
N LEU A 6 11.57 46.16 -18.43
CA LEU A 6 10.14 46.43 -18.32
C LEU A 6 9.90 47.90 -17.94
N TYR A 7 10.60 48.40 -16.92
CA TYR A 7 10.50 49.81 -16.52
C TYR A 7 10.96 50.76 -17.63
N GLN A 8 12.02 50.43 -18.37
CA GLN A 8 12.43 51.22 -19.53
C GLN A 8 11.32 51.37 -20.57
N HIS A 9 10.51 50.32 -20.76
CA HIS A 9 9.44 50.34 -21.75
C HIS A 9 8.21 51.15 -21.31
N LEU A 10 8.01 51.30 -19.99
CA LEU A 10 6.92 52.09 -19.41
C LEU A 10 7.24 53.59 -19.33
N LEU A 11 8.51 53.97 -19.48
CA LEU A 11 8.95 55.36 -19.42
C LEU A 11 8.80 56.05 -20.79
N PRO A 12 8.52 57.36 -20.82
CA PRO A 12 8.48 58.12 -22.07
C PRO A 12 9.86 58.17 -22.75
N ASP A 13 9.91 58.20 -24.09
CA ASP A 13 11.16 58.23 -24.88
C ASP A 13 12.01 59.52 -24.78
N GLY A 14 11.60 60.45 -23.92
CA GLY A 14 12.27 61.74 -23.72
C GLY A 14 13.68 61.63 -23.12
N ARG A 15 14.57 62.58 -23.45
CA ARG A 15 15.96 62.62 -22.95
C ARG A 15 16.09 62.54 -21.42
N ALA A 16 15.13 63.12 -20.70
CA ALA A 16 15.09 63.10 -19.24
C ALA A 16 14.96 61.66 -18.68
N TRP A 17 14.21 60.80 -19.38
CA TRP A 17 13.84 59.45 -18.95
C TRP A 17 14.78 58.35 -19.44
N ARG A 18 15.79 58.68 -20.27
CA ARG A 18 16.80 57.71 -20.72
C ARG A 18 17.67 57.21 -19.56
N LEU A 19 17.60 55.90 -19.27
CA LEU A 19 18.33 55.19 -18.21
C LEU A 19 19.78 54.84 -18.59
N THR A 20 20.59 55.87 -18.82
CA THR A 20 22.05 55.75 -19.01
C THR A 20 22.75 55.34 -17.72
N ILE A 21 23.90 54.65 -17.85
CA ILE A 21 24.58 53.91 -16.76
C ILE A 21 24.88 54.80 -15.54
N ASP A 22 25.29 56.04 -15.74
CA ASP A 22 25.74 56.94 -14.65
C ASP A 22 24.63 57.75 -13.98
N LYS A 23 23.37 57.64 -14.44
CA LYS A 23 22.28 58.46 -13.91
C LYS A 23 21.74 57.91 -12.60
N LYS A 24 21.50 58.81 -11.64
CA LYS A 24 20.75 58.54 -10.40
C LYS A 24 19.37 57.93 -10.66
N LEU A 25 18.73 58.33 -11.76
CA LEU A 25 17.46 57.75 -12.19
C LEU A 25 17.57 56.24 -12.49
N ARG A 26 18.67 55.78 -13.11
CA ARG A 26 18.89 54.35 -13.35
C ARG A 26 19.14 53.60 -12.04
N GLN A 27 19.93 54.17 -11.12
CA GLN A 27 20.16 53.58 -9.79
C GLN A 27 18.84 53.39 -9.03
N PHE A 28 17.93 54.37 -9.11
CA PHE A 28 16.59 54.26 -8.54
C PHE A 28 15.78 53.11 -9.16
N PHE A 29 15.68 53.04 -10.50
CA PHE A 29 14.92 51.97 -11.15
C PHE A 29 15.59 50.59 -11.07
N ALA A 30 16.92 50.53 -10.89
CA ALA A 30 17.63 49.29 -10.62
C ALA A 30 17.27 48.77 -9.23
N GLY A 31 17.37 49.61 -8.19
CA GLY A 31 16.93 49.21 -6.85
C GLY A 31 15.43 48.91 -6.76
N LEU A 32 14.60 49.60 -7.56
CA LEU A 32 13.17 49.29 -7.66
C LEU A 32 12.92 47.95 -8.38
N ALA A 33 13.81 47.52 -9.28
CA ALA A 33 13.69 46.26 -10.01
C ALA A 33 14.09 45.04 -9.17
N ASP A 34 14.86 45.22 -8.09
CA ASP A 34 15.24 44.14 -7.17
C ASP A 34 14.03 43.60 -6.39
N ALA A 35 13.14 44.47 -5.91
CA ALA A 35 11.95 44.04 -5.16
C ALA A 35 11.01 43.09 -5.94
N PRO A 36 10.59 43.39 -7.19
CA PRO A 36 9.77 42.47 -7.98
C PRO A 36 10.53 41.24 -8.48
N SER A 37 11.86 41.30 -8.64
CA SER A 37 12.64 40.08 -8.93
C SER A 37 12.63 39.13 -7.74
N ASP A 38 12.84 39.63 -6.52
CA ASP A 38 12.81 38.80 -5.31
C ASP A 38 11.43 38.17 -5.10
N ILE A 39 10.35 38.94 -5.32
CA ILE A 39 8.98 38.42 -5.25
C ILE A 39 8.76 37.34 -6.30
N LYS A 40 9.27 37.54 -7.52
CA LYS A 40 9.14 36.54 -8.58
C LYS A 40 9.90 35.28 -8.24
N ASP A 41 11.14 35.38 -7.77
CA ASP A 41 11.97 34.23 -7.44
C ASP A 41 11.35 33.42 -6.28
N SER A 42 10.77 34.12 -5.31
CA SER A 42 9.96 33.50 -4.24
C SER A 42 8.73 32.78 -4.79
N ALA A 43 7.96 33.41 -5.69
CA ALA A 43 6.80 32.78 -6.31
C ALA A 43 7.17 31.57 -7.19
N ASP A 44 8.28 31.67 -7.92
CA ASP A 44 8.82 30.58 -8.75
C ASP A 44 9.27 29.42 -7.84
N SER A 45 9.89 29.70 -6.68
CA SER A 45 10.23 28.67 -5.67
C SER A 45 8.99 27.94 -5.15
N VAL A 46 7.94 28.67 -4.75
CA VAL A 46 6.68 28.07 -4.29
C VAL A 46 6.04 27.22 -5.39
N TRP A 47 6.17 27.65 -6.64
CA TRP A 47 5.66 26.88 -7.78
C TRP A 47 6.43 25.56 -7.99
N LEU A 48 7.76 25.59 -7.84
CA LEU A 48 8.59 24.38 -7.94
C LEU A 48 8.28 23.39 -6.82
N ASP A 49 7.90 23.88 -5.63
CA ASP A 49 7.49 23.05 -4.50
C ASP A 49 6.13 22.38 -4.64
N LEU A 50 5.33 22.77 -5.63
CA LEU A 50 4.01 22.18 -5.86
C LEU A 50 4.10 20.72 -6.36
N LEU A 51 5.18 20.36 -7.05
CA LEU A 51 5.33 19.07 -7.70
C LEU A 51 6.42 18.21 -7.05
N PRO A 52 6.17 16.91 -6.82
CA PRO A 52 7.13 15.95 -6.26
C PRO A 52 8.49 15.94 -6.99
N GLN A 53 8.46 16.13 -8.30
CA GLN A 53 9.64 16.01 -9.15
C GLN A 53 10.50 17.27 -9.17
N SER A 54 9.96 18.44 -8.78
CA SER A 54 10.69 19.71 -8.81
C SER A 54 10.93 20.35 -7.45
N THR A 55 10.34 19.82 -6.38
CA THR A 55 10.48 20.41 -5.04
C THR A 55 11.91 20.32 -4.50
N ASP A 56 12.26 21.31 -3.68
CA ASP A 56 13.48 21.33 -2.88
C ASP A 56 13.26 20.82 -1.43
N LYS A 57 12.00 20.60 -1.01
CA LYS A 57 11.59 20.15 0.34
C LYS A 57 11.20 18.67 0.39
N LEU A 58 12.04 17.80 -0.18
CA LEU A 58 11.72 16.36 -0.28
C LEU A 58 11.47 15.71 1.10
N ASP A 59 12.25 16.08 2.12
CA ASP A 59 12.13 15.54 3.48
C ASP A 59 10.79 15.89 4.15
N ASP A 60 10.32 17.13 3.98
CA ASP A 60 9.05 17.59 4.56
C ASP A 60 7.86 16.88 3.91
N TRP A 61 7.94 16.67 2.59
CA TRP A 61 6.94 15.91 1.85
C TRP A 61 6.91 14.45 2.29
N GLU A 62 8.06 13.78 2.41
CA GLU A 62 8.12 12.40 2.90
C GLU A 62 7.52 12.27 4.30
N ARG A 63 7.80 13.24 5.18
CA ARG A 63 7.21 13.29 6.51
C ARG A 63 5.70 13.47 6.48
N GLN A 64 5.20 14.37 5.63
CA GLN A 64 3.76 14.60 5.46
C GLN A 64 3.03 13.35 4.95
N PHE A 65 3.65 12.60 4.05
CA PHE A 65 3.07 11.37 3.48
C PHE A 65 3.33 10.10 4.31
N GLY A 66 4.14 10.20 5.36
CA GLY A 66 4.52 9.08 6.24
C GLY A 66 5.41 8.05 5.54
N LEU A 67 6.22 8.48 4.58
CA LEU A 67 7.12 7.60 3.82
C LEU A 67 8.39 7.34 4.64
N SER A 68 8.90 6.11 4.57
CA SER A 68 10.12 5.72 5.26
C SER A 68 11.37 6.23 4.50
N GLY A 69 12.32 6.82 5.23
CA GLY A 69 13.59 7.35 4.69
C GLY A 69 14.64 6.28 4.37
N ASN A 70 14.23 5.03 4.13
CA ASN A 70 15.14 3.91 3.90
C ASN A 70 15.76 3.90 2.49
N VAL A 71 15.33 4.83 1.62
CA VAL A 71 15.81 4.95 0.24
C VAL A 71 16.90 6.01 0.17
N VAL A 72 18.07 5.62 -0.32
CA VAL A 72 19.27 6.49 -0.36
C VAL A 72 19.32 7.32 -1.65
N ASN A 73 18.72 6.83 -2.74
CA ASN A 73 18.72 7.51 -4.03
C ASN A 73 17.59 8.55 -4.11
N GLU A 74 17.94 9.80 -4.44
CA GLU A 74 16.98 10.90 -4.52
C GLU A 74 15.92 10.71 -5.62
N GLN A 75 16.28 10.13 -6.76
CA GLN A 75 15.30 9.91 -7.84
C GLN A 75 14.24 8.89 -7.41
N ASP A 76 14.65 7.81 -6.77
CA ASP A 76 13.74 6.78 -6.27
C ASP A 76 12.81 7.32 -5.17
N ARG A 77 13.31 8.25 -4.34
CA ARG A 77 12.51 8.99 -3.36
C ARG A 77 11.44 9.84 -4.05
N ARG A 78 11.82 10.61 -5.09
CA ARG A 78 10.90 11.45 -5.87
C ARG A 78 9.83 10.62 -6.59
N ASP A 79 10.20 9.46 -7.13
CA ASP A 79 9.26 8.59 -7.84
C ASP A 79 8.23 7.96 -6.88
N ARG A 80 8.68 7.52 -5.71
CA ARG A 80 7.80 7.06 -4.62
C ARG A 80 6.85 8.16 -4.12
N LEU A 81 7.38 9.37 -3.94
CA LEU A 81 6.59 10.53 -3.53
C LEU A 81 5.54 10.88 -4.59
N ALA A 82 5.91 10.86 -5.86
CA ALA A 82 5.02 11.10 -6.98
C ALA A 82 3.90 10.05 -7.06
N ALA A 83 4.23 8.77 -6.84
CA ALA A 83 3.25 7.69 -6.76
C ALA A 83 2.25 7.94 -5.60
N THR A 84 2.76 8.33 -4.44
CA THR A 84 1.94 8.62 -3.25
C THR A 84 1.11 9.89 -3.40
N TRP A 85 1.56 10.86 -4.20
CA TRP A 85 0.80 12.08 -4.49
C TRP A 85 -0.31 11.83 -5.52
N LEU A 86 -0.02 11.08 -6.60
CA LEU A 86 -1.02 10.60 -7.56
C LEU A 86 -2.07 9.73 -6.86
N SER A 87 -1.61 8.95 -5.88
CA SER A 87 -2.25 8.55 -4.63
C SER A 87 -3.56 9.22 -4.18
N LEU A 88 -3.53 10.55 -4.10
CA LEU A 88 -4.61 11.36 -3.52
C LEU A 88 -5.63 11.82 -4.55
N VAL A 89 -5.29 11.77 -5.84
CA VAL A 89 -6.20 12.18 -6.93
C VAL A 89 -7.40 11.23 -7.04
N GLY A 90 -7.34 10.07 -6.36
CA GLY A 90 -8.51 9.25 -6.08
C GLY A 90 -8.81 8.29 -7.21
N GLY A 91 -8.37 7.05 -7.03
CA GLY A 91 -8.81 5.91 -7.82
C GLY A 91 -8.96 4.70 -6.91
N GLN A 92 -10.05 3.95 -7.05
CA GLN A 92 -10.21 2.61 -6.46
C GLN A 92 -10.24 1.53 -7.54
N SER A 93 -9.85 1.89 -8.77
CA SER A 93 -9.78 0.90 -9.84
C SER A 93 -8.58 -0.03 -9.60
N PRO A 94 -8.69 -1.34 -9.94
CA PRO A 94 -7.57 -2.28 -9.80
C PRO A 94 -6.30 -1.78 -10.49
N ARG A 95 -6.45 -1.18 -11.68
CA ARG A 95 -5.35 -0.60 -12.45
C ARG A 95 -4.62 0.51 -11.70
N TYR A 96 -5.37 1.40 -11.04
CA TYR A 96 -4.78 2.48 -10.26
C TYR A 96 -3.99 1.95 -9.06
N ILE A 97 -4.54 0.95 -8.35
CA ILE A 97 -3.86 0.31 -7.23
C ILE A 97 -2.58 -0.38 -7.72
N GLN A 98 -2.65 -1.10 -8.85
CA GLN A 98 -1.50 -1.74 -9.48
C GLN A 98 -0.43 -0.72 -9.87
N ASP A 99 -0.80 0.34 -10.59
CA ASP A 99 0.14 1.35 -11.07
C ASP A 99 0.82 2.06 -9.89
N THR A 100 0.11 2.29 -8.79
CA THR A 100 0.66 2.90 -7.55
C THR A 100 1.66 1.97 -6.85
N LEU A 101 1.34 0.68 -6.74
CA LEU A 101 2.24 -0.32 -6.15
C LEU A 101 3.51 -0.48 -6.98
N ARG A 102 3.38 -0.53 -8.31
CA ARG A 102 4.52 -0.66 -9.23
C ARG A 102 5.39 0.59 -9.28
N ALA A 103 4.78 1.78 -9.27
CA ALA A 103 5.52 3.04 -9.18
C ALA A 103 6.28 3.17 -7.84
N SER A 104 5.82 2.49 -6.78
CA SER A 104 6.55 2.37 -5.51
C SER A 104 7.69 1.34 -5.55
N GLY A 105 7.93 0.69 -6.70
CA GLY A 105 9.01 -0.27 -6.92
C GLY A 105 8.68 -1.70 -6.50
N PHE A 106 7.40 -2.08 -6.43
CA PHE A 106 6.96 -3.46 -6.19
C PHE A 106 6.43 -4.07 -7.49
N ASP A 107 6.99 -5.18 -7.95
CA ASP A 107 6.49 -5.85 -9.17
C ASP A 107 5.31 -6.76 -8.84
N VAL A 108 4.15 -6.13 -8.63
CA VAL A 108 2.90 -6.80 -8.24
C VAL A 108 1.75 -6.41 -9.17
N TYR A 109 0.78 -7.31 -9.27
CA TYR A 109 -0.41 -7.19 -10.09
C TYR A 109 -1.66 -7.37 -9.24
N VAL A 110 -2.72 -6.62 -9.59
CA VAL A 110 -3.97 -6.60 -8.84
C VAL A 110 -5.05 -7.34 -9.63
N HIS A 111 -5.69 -8.30 -8.97
CA HIS A 111 -6.71 -9.16 -9.54
C HIS A 111 -8.04 -9.01 -8.77
N GLU A 112 -9.14 -8.96 -9.50
CA GLU A 112 -10.49 -8.85 -8.92
C GLU A 112 -11.00 -10.19 -8.36
N TRP A 113 -12.03 -10.13 -7.52
CA TRP A 113 -12.60 -11.29 -6.81
C TRP A 113 -13.31 -12.32 -7.70
N TRP A 114 -13.57 -12.02 -8.97
CA TRP A 114 -14.41 -12.83 -9.85
C TRP A 114 -13.63 -13.39 -11.03
N GLY A 115 -14.20 -14.42 -11.66
CA GLY A 115 -13.71 -15.01 -12.89
C GLY A 115 -14.75 -14.91 -14.02
N PRO A 116 -14.30 -14.83 -15.29
CA PRO A 116 -12.90 -14.76 -15.75
C PRO A 116 -12.25 -13.37 -15.52
N SER A 117 -10.92 -13.29 -15.56
CA SER A 117 -10.13 -12.06 -15.38
C SER A 117 -10.37 -10.98 -16.45
N THR A 118 -11.09 -11.34 -17.52
CA THR A 118 -11.62 -10.41 -18.51
C THR A 118 -13.06 -10.05 -18.14
N PRO A 119 -13.38 -8.77 -17.93
CA PRO A 119 -14.75 -8.37 -17.74
C PRO A 119 -15.59 -8.84 -18.94
N PRO A 120 -16.80 -9.40 -18.72
CA PRO A 120 -17.71 -9.78 -19.77
C PRO A 120 -18.04 -8.54 -20.58
N THR A 121 -18.12 -8.72 -21.90
CA THR A 121 -18.47 -7.65 -22.84
C THR A 121 -19.75 -6.96 -22.36
N PRO A 122 -19.76 -5.60 -22.24
CA PRO A 122 -20.94 -4.87 -21.81
C PRO A 122 -22.17 -5.30 -22.63
N GLY A 123 -23.22 -5.77 -21.94
CA GLY A 123 -24.45 -6.27 -22.57
C GLY A 123 -24.53 -7.79 -22.75
N THR A 124 -23.51 -8.56 -22.34
CA THR A 124 -23.57 -10.03 -22.32
C THR A 124 -24.06 -10.50 -20.95
N PRO A 125 -25.17 -11.26 -20.85
CA PRO A 125 -25.62 -11.85 -19.59
C PRO A 125 -24.68 -12.99 -19.19
N GLY A 126 -23.60 -12.67 -18.50
CA GLY A 126 -22.75 -13.61 -17.78
C GLY A 126 -22.58 -13.08 -16.37
N ASN A 127 -23.13 -13.79 -15.38
CA ASN A 127 -22.94 -13.39 -13.99
C ASN A 127 -21.47 -13.60 -13.60
N PRO A 128 -20.84 -12.62 -12.92
CA PRO A 128 -19.51 -12.81 -12.35
C PRO A 128 -19.54 -13.99 -11.38
N THR A 129 -18.69 -15.00 -11.58
CA THR A 129 -18.58 -16.11 -10.63
C THR A 129 -17.57 -15.72 -9.55
N PRO A 130 -17.97 -15.65 -8.27
CA PRO A 130 -17.05 -15.32 -7.19
C PRO A 130 -15.99 -16.41 -7.02
N ARG A 131 -14.74 -15.99 -6.81
CA ARG A 131 -13.65 -16.90 -6.44
C ARG A 131 -13.78 -17.26 -4.97
N ASN A 132 -13.57 -18.52 -4.64
CA ASN A 132 -13.57 -18.97 -3.25
C ASN A 132 -12.25 -18.58 -2.56
N PRO A 133 -12.26 -17.70 -1.55
CA PRO A 133 -11.04 -17.24 -0.88
C PRO A 133 -10.31 -18.36 -0.13
N ILE A 134 -11.02 -19.42 0.30
CA ILE A 134 -10.43 -20.57 1.00
C ILE A 134 -9.40 -21.31 0.13
N GLN A 135 -9.57 -21.28 -1.19
CA GLN A 135 -8.63 -21.90 -2.12
C GLN A 135 -7.30 -21.14 -2.25
N TRP A 136 -7.25 -19.86 -1.86
CA TRP A 136 -6.12 -18.96 -2.14
C TRP A 136 -5.45 -18.40 -0.88
N LEU A 137 -6.12 -18.46 0.28
CA LEU A 137 -5.61 -17.94 1.57
C LEU A 137 -5.28 -19.06 2.56
N ARG A 138 -4.24 -18.87 3.37
CA ARG A 138 -3.74 -19.82 4.38
C ARG A 138 -4.85 -20.29 5.33
N ARG A 139 -4.74 -21.57 5.72
CA ARG A 139 -5.71 -22.29 6.57
C ARG A 139 -5.86 -21.69 7.96
N GLU A 140 -4.78 -21.12 8.49
CA GLU A 140 -4.75 -20.42 9.79
C GLU A 140 -5.85 -19.35 9.88
N PHE A 141 -6.20 -18.71 8.76
CA PHE A 141 -7.17 -17.62 8.73
C PHE A 141 -8.59 -18.05 8.36
N THR A 142 -8.84 -19.30 7.96
CA THR A 142 -10.18 -19.76 7.55
C THR A 142 -10.89 -20.53 8.66
N LYS A 143 -10.15 -21.06 9.66
CA LYS A 143 -10.68 -21.99 10.70
C LYS A 143 -11.47 -23.18 10.14
N VAL A 144 -11.28 -23.50 8.86
CA VAL A 144 -11.88 -24.66 8.22
C VAL A 144 -10.81 -25.73 8.14
N ASP A 145 -10.92 -26.76 8.97
CA ASP A 145 -10.19 -28.01 8.78
C ASP A 145 -10.80 -28.73 7.58
N LEU A 146 -10.25 -28.47 6.39
CA LEU A 146 -10.54 -29.24 5.19
C LEU A 146 -9.82 -30.59 5.27
N LEU A 147 -10.24 -31.43 6.21
CA LEU A 147 -9.91 -32.84 6.24
C LEU A 147 -10.80 -33.54 5.21
N VAL A 148 -10.29 -33.76 4.00
CA VAL A 148 -10.84 -34.80 3.15
C VAL A 148 -10.26 -36.11 3.66
N GLU A 149 -10.93 -36.70 4.64
CA GLU A 149 -10.58 -38.05 5.10
C GLU A 149 -10.95 -39.05 4.01
N CYS A 150 -10.05 -40.02 3.76
CA CYS A 150 -10.33 -41.14 2.87
C CYS A 150 -11.49 -41.97 3.46
N GLY A 151 -12.73 -41.75 3.03
CA GLY A 151 -13.88 -42.54 3.50
C GLY A 151 -15.27 -41.90 3.42
N GLU A 152 -15.42 -40.62 3.11
CA GLU A 152 -16.77 -40.05 2.94
C GLU A 152 -17.44 -40.50 1.64
N ALA A 153 -18.77 -40.68 1.67
CA ALA A 153 -19.55 -41.25 0.56
C ALA A 153 -19.49 -40.47 -0.76
N ALA A 154 -18.97 -39.24 -0.75
CA ALA A 154 -18.73 -38.40 -1.93
C ALA A 154 -17.25 -38.10 -2.20
N ALA A 155 -16.31 -38.61 -1.39
CA ALA A 155 -14.88 -38.38 -1.59
C ALA A 155 -14.33 -39.34 -2.66
N GLN A 156 -14.27 -38.88 -3.92
CA GLN A 156 -13.56 -39.59 -4.99
C GLN A 156 -12.12 -39.06 -5.13
N CYS A 157 -11.16 -39.97 -5.28
CA CYS A 157 -9.81 -39.60 -5.67
C CYS A 157 -9.84 -39.00 -7.08
N GLY A 158 -9.35 -37.77 -7.25
CA GLY A 158 -9.29 -37.08 -8.54
C GLY A 158 -10.28 -35.92 -8.73
N GLU A 159 -11.04 -35.52 -7.71
CA GLU A 159 -11.78 -34.24 -7.74
C GLU A 159 -10.86 -33.06 -7.40
N ALA A 160 -11.09 -31.91 -8.04
CA ALA A 160 -10.27 -30.70 -7.84
C ALA A 160 -10.24 -30.21 -6.37
N PHE A 161 -11.27 -30.54 -5.59
CA PHE A 161 -11.31 -30.28 -4.14
C PHE A 161 -10.62 -31.37 -3.30
N ALA A 162 -10.56 -32.62 -3.78
CA ALA A 162 -9.95 -33.74 -3.08
C ALA A 162 -8.41 -33.76 -3.21
N GLU A 163 -7.83 -33.14 -4.25
CA GLU A 163 -6.37 -32.93 -4.34
C GLU A 163 -5.83 -31.94 -3.28
N ALA A 164 -6.69 -31.13 -2.65
CA ALA A 164 -6.30 -30.22 -1.56
C ALA A 164 -6.14 -30.93 -0.19
N GLY A 165 -6.27 -32.25 -0.13
CA GLY A 165 -6.06 -33.08 1.07
C GLY A 165 -4.60 -33.21 1.50
N ASN A 166 -3.62 -32.73 0.73
CA ASN A 166 -2.23 -32.64 1.20
C ASN A 166 -1.51 -31.47 0.53
N SER A 167 -1.52 -30.30 1.17
CA SER A 167 -0.34 -29.42 1.18
C SER A 167 -0.54 -28.23 2.11
N LEU A 168 0.59 -27.75 2.62
CA LEU A 168 0.88 -26.40 3.12
C LEU A 168 0.53 -25.25 2.13
N GLN A 169 -0.40 -25.43 1.20
CA GLN A 169 -0.75 -24.46 0.16
C GLN A 169 -2.25 -24.22 0.23
N PRO A 170 -2.68 -23.04 0.73
CA PRO A 170 -2.40 -21.79 0.02
C PRO A 170 -1.33 -20.92 0.70
N ARG A 171 -0.47 -20.29 -0.10
CA ARG A 171 0.69 -19.50 0.41
C ARG A 171 0.30 -18.07 0.82
N GLY A 172 -0.85 -17.58 0.38
CA GLY A 172 -1.31 -16.21 0.62
C GLY A 172 -1.96 -15.99 1.98
N TYR A 173 -2.06 -14.74 2.42
CA TYR A 173 -2.68 -14.40 3.70
C TYR A 173 -3.63 -13.21 3.54
N PRO A 174 -4.71 -13.14 4.34
CA PRO A 174 -5.55 -11.95 4.37
C PRO A 174 -4.79 -10.80 5.04
N LEU A 175 -4.70 -9.67 4.36
CA LEU A 175 -4.18 -8.44 4.94
C LEU A 175 -5.35 -7.57 5.41
N VAL A 176 -5.42 -7.40 6.71
CA VAL A 176 -6.44 -6.65 7.43
C VAL A 176 -5.75 -5.75 8.44
N ASN A 177 -6.49 -4.83 9.05
CA ASN A 177 -5.91 -3.92 10.03
C ASN A 177 -5.25 -4.72 11.16
N LYS A 178 -3.97 -4.44 11.45
CA LYS A 178 -3.18 -5.15 12.46
C LYS A 178 -3.59 -4.67 13.84
N ILE A 179 -4.70 -5.21 14.35
CA ILE A 179 -5.16 -4.99 15.72
C ILE A 179 -4.46 -6.02 16.62
N PHE A 180 -3.87 -5.57 17.71
CA PHE A 180 -3.31 -6.45 18.73
C PHE A 180 -4.36 -6.73 19.80
N GLU A 181 -4.43 -7.99 20.22
CA GLU A 181 -5.23 -8.42 21.35
C GLU A 181 -4.28 -8.89 22.46
N SER A 182 -4.53 -8.44 23.69
CA SER A 182 -3.79 -8.90 24.86
C SER A 182 -4.36 -10.24 25.30
N VAL A 183 -3.59 -11.31 25.09
CA VAL A 183 -3.97 -12.67 25.46
C VAL A 183 -3.06 -13.10 26.63
N PRO A 184 -3.59 -13.76 27.68
CA PRO A 184 -2.74 -14.33 28.72
C PRO A 184 -1.76 -15.33 28.11
N ASP A 185 -0.48 -15.21 28.46
CA ASP A 185 0.50 -16.25 28.14
C ASP A 185 0.32 -17.40 29.13
N GLU A 186 -0.62 -18.27 28.78
CA GLU A 186 -1.01 -19.42 29.57
C GLU A 186 0.12 -20.44 29.61
N VAL A 187 0.55 -20.80 30.82
CA VAL A 187 1.45 -21.93 31.02
C VAL A 187 0.63 -23.20 30.83
N THR A 188 0.98 -23.99 29.82
CA THR A 188 0.35 -25.29 29.60
C THR A 188 0.83 -26.26 30.68
N LEU A 189 0.01 -26.48 31.70
CA LEU A 189 0.23 -27.48 32.73
C LEU A 189 -1.07 -28.25 32.98
N CYS A 190 -1.32 -29.24 32.13
CA CYS A 190 -2.06 -30.48 32.40
C CYS A 190 -1.93 -31.38 31.15
N GLY A 191 -1.20 -32.50 31.26
CA GLY A 191 -1.07 -33.49 30.19
C GLY A 191 0.35 -33.81 29.71
N GLU A 192 1.39 -33.14 30.22
CA GLU A 192 2.78 -33.57 30.06
C GLU A 192 3.04 -34.84 30.89
N ALA A 193 3.91 -35.75 30.44
CA ALA A 193 4.14 -37.08 31.06
C ALA A 193 4.65 -37.06 32.53
N ILE A 194 4.82 -35.88 33.12
CA ILE A 194 5.34 -35.64 34.46
C ILE A 194 4.46 -34.71 35.32
N ALA A 195 3.28 -34.27 34.86
CA ALA A 195 2.40 -33.40 35.64
C ALA A 195 1.07 -34.11 36.00
N GLU A 196 0.95 -34.58 37.25
CA GLU A 196 -0.28 -35.14 37.82
C GLU A 196 -1.10 -34.10 38.61
N ALA A 197 -2.43 -34.23 38.56
CA ALA A 197 -3.35 -33.39 39.31
C ALA A 197 -3.22 -33.64 40.83
N GLY A 198 -2.80 -32.62 41.59
CA GLY A 198 -2.68 -32.68 43.05
C GLY A 198 -1.35 -32.20 43.63
N GLU A 199 -0.39 -31.76 42.81
CA GLU A 199 0.85 -31.15 43.32
C GLU A 199 0.65 -29.71 43.81
N GLN A 200 1.52 -29.31 44.75
CA GLN A 200 1.44 -28.02 45.45
C GLN A 200 1.63 -26.81 44.51
N ASP A 201 2.21 -27.02 43.32
CA ASP A 201 2.44 -26.03 42.27
C ASP A 201 1.50 -26.20 41.04
N ALA A 202 0.58 -27.17 41.06
CA ALA A 202 -0.41 -27.36 40.00
C ALA A 202 -1.54 -26.33 40.14
N ALA A 203 -1.36 -25.16 39.53
CA ALA A 203 -2.34 -24.08 39.54
C ALA A 203 -3.12 -24.01 38.22
N CYS A 204 -4.43 -24.25 38.27
CA CYS A 204 -5.33 -24.05 37.13
C CYS A 204 -5.49 -22.55 36.84
N GLY A 205 -5.19 -22.11 35.61
CA GLY A 205 -5.47 -20.75 35.13
C GLY A 205 -4.41 -19.70 35.50
N ASN A 206 -3.16 -20.10 35.75
CA ASN A 206 -2.06 -19.18 36.00
C ASN A 206 -1.39 -18.74 34.69
N TYR A 207 -1.10 -17.44 34.54
CA TYR A 207 -0.36 -16.86 33.41
C TYR A 207 0.75 -15.96 33.96
N PHE A 208 1.93 -15.98 33.33
CA PHE A 208 3.07 -15.17 33.80
C PHE A 208 2.97 -13.72 33.32
N GLU A 209 2.58 -13.53 32.07
CA GLU A 209 2.48 -12.23 31.44
C GLU A 209 1.34 -12.20 30.41
N LEU A 210 0.87 -11.01 30.06
CA LEU A 210 -0.03 -10.82 28.93
C LEU A 210 0.85 -10.63 27.69
N LYS A 211 0.69 -11.48 26.69
CA LYS A 211 1.33 -11.30 25.39
C LYS A 211 0.39 -10.59 24.43
N GLU A 212 0.93 -9.68 23.64
CA GLU A 212 0.20 -9.08 22.54
C GLU A 212 0.31 -9.98 21.31
N VAL A 213 -0.83 -10.52 20.88
CA VAL A 213 -0.91 -11.34 19.67
C VAL A 213 -1.72 -10.56 18.63
N PRO A 214 -1.29 -10.53 17.35
CA PRO A 214 -2.11 -9.97 16.30
C PRO A 214 -3.43 -10.73 16.20
N ARG A 215 -4.55 -10.00 16.23
CA ARG A 215 -5.88 -10.58 16.08
C ARG A 215 -6.03 -11.18 14.69
N GLU A 216 -6.22 -12.48 14.64
CA GLU A 216 -6.52 -13.19 13.39
C GLU A 216 -7.98 -12.97 13.01
N TYR A 217 -8.20 -12.51 11.79
CA TYR A 217 -9.55 -12.37 11.24
C TYR A 217 -9.92 -13.64 10.49
N ILE A 218 -11.08 -14.19 10.86
CA ILE A 218 -11.62 -15.38 10.20
C ILE A 218 -12.21 -14.95 8.86
N VAL A 219 -11.66 -15.48 7.78
CA VAL A 219 -12.17 -15.30 6.42
C VAL A 219 -13.54 -15.99 6.31
N PRO A 220 -14.61 -15.27 5.91
CA PRO A 220 -15.91 -15.87 5.69
C PRO A 220 -15.86 -17.00 4.65
N ASN A 221 -16.58 -18.08 4.91
CA ASN A 221 -16.52 -19.31 4.10
C ASN A 221 -17.49 -19.36 2.92
N ASP A 222 -18.39 -18.38 2.81
CA ASP A 222 -19.42 -18.30 1.76
C ASP A 222 -19.02 -17.24 0.72
N PRO A 223 -18.52 -17.66 -0.46
CA PRO A 223 -18.08 -16.74 -1.51
C PRO A 223 -19.23 -16.03 -2.22
N GLU A 224 -20.47 -16.56 -2.16
CA GLU A 224 -21.64 -15.89 -2.76
C GLU A 224 -22.14 -14.74 -1.87
N LYS A 225 -22.03 -14.91 -0.55
CA LYS A 225 -22.39 -13.89 0.44
C LYS A 225 -21.28 -12.87 0.69
N TRP A 226 -20.01 -13.29 0.61
CA TRP A 226 -18.84 -12.46 0.87
C TRP A 226 -17.84 -12.45 -0.29
N PRO A 227 -18.24 -11.95 -1.47
CA PRO A 227 -17.40 -11.98 -2.66
C PRO A 227 -16.24 -10.98 -2.63
N PHE A 228 -16.25 -9.97 -1.77
CA PHE A 228 -15.44 -8.75 -1.92
C PHE A 228 -13.96 -8.90 -1.51
N PHE A 229 -13.19 -9.69 -2.26
CA PHE A 229 -11.74 -9.87 -2.10
C PHE A 229 -10.93 -9.27 -3.26
N LEU A 230 -9.95 -8.42 -2.94
CA LEU A 230 -8.96 -7.96 -3.91
C LEU A 230 -7.67 -8.74 -3.71
N TYR A 231 -7.16 -9.37 -4.77
CA TYR A 231 -5.95 -10.18 -4.70
C TYR A 231 -4.75 -9.42 -5.27
N ILE A 232 -3.64 -9.40 -4.55
CA ILE A 232 -2.38 -8.77 -4.98
C ILE A 232 -1.32 -9.87 -5.07
N GLY A 233 -0.75 -10.07 -6.26
CA GLY A 233 0.17 -11.17 -6.52
C GLY A 233 0.99 -11.00 -7.80
N GLY A 234 1.40 -12.10 -8.41
CA GLY A 234 2.13 -12.10 -9.68
C GLY A 234 1.24 -11.76 -10.89
N GLU A 235 1.87 -11.65 -12.06
CA GLU A 235 1.22 -11.23 -13.32
C GLU A 235 -0.02 -12.04 -13.68
N THR A 236 0.00 -13.33 -13.40
CA THR A 236 -1.15 -14.21 -13.59
C THR A 236 -1.78 -14.56 -12.25
N PHE A 237 -3.12 -14.52 -12.17
CA PHE A 237 -3.82 -14.84 -10.93
C PHE A 237 -3.41 -16.23 -10.41
N GLY A 238 -3.11 -16.31 -9.10
CA GLY A 238 -2.61 -17.53 -8.46
C GLY A 238 -1.09 -17.66 -8.44
N THR A 239 -0.35 -16.85 -9.22
CA THR A 239 1.11 -16.74 -9.09
C THR A 239 1.52 -15.79 -7.99
N ILE A 240 2.71 -16.04 -7.44
CA ILE A 240 3.22 -15.33 -6.27
C ILE A 240 4.24 -14.30 -6.72
N ALA A 241 4.07 -13.06 -6.27
CA ALA A 241 5.06 -12.01 -6.50
C ALA A 241 6.16 -12.06 -5.43
N GLN A 242 7.35 -11.58 -5.77
CA GLN A 242 8.53 -11.56 -4.90
C GLN A 242 8.75 -10.14 -4.38
N VAL A 243 8.87 -9.99 -3.06
CA VAL A 243 9.11 -8.69 -2.41
C VAL A 243 10.25 -8.82 -1.41
N ASP A 244 11.15 -7.83 -1.38
CA ASP A 244 12.26 -7.80 -0.42
C ASP A 244 11.70 -7.78 1.03
N PRO A 245 12.14 -8.70 1.92
CA PRO A 245 11.67 -8.78 3.30
C PRO A 245 11.90 -7.48 4.08
N LYS A 246 12.93 -6.68 3.74
CA LYS A 246 13.18 -5.37 4.39
C LYS A 246 12.09 -4.35 4.10
N ARG A 247 11.35 -4.51 3.00
CA ARG A 247 10.27 -3.61 2.56
C ARG A 247 8.88 -4.17 2.84
N ARG A 248 8.77 -5.27 3.60
CA ARG A 248 7.50 -5.88 3.97
C ARG A 248 6.54 -4.91 4.65
N ASP A 249 6.99 -4.21 5.69
CA ASP A 249 6.14 -3.28 6.42
C ASP A 249 5.70 -2.08 5.56
N GLU A 250 6.60 -1.61 4.69
CA GLU A 250 6.31 -0.56 3.71
C GLU A 250 5.22 -1.01 2.74
N PHE A 251 5.35 -2.21 2.19
CA PHE A 251 4.39 -2.81 1.27
C PHE A 251 3.01 -2.99 1.91
N GLU A 252 2.95 -3.64 3.08
CA GLU A 252 1.68 -3.91 3.77
C GLU A 252 0.98 -2.61 4.20
N ALA A 253 1.72 -1.62 4.69
CA ALA A 253 1.16 -0.31 5.05
C ALA A 253 0.61 0.43 3.82
N LEU A 254 1.31 0.36 2.69
CA LEU A 254 0.89 0.98 1.44
C LEU A 254 -0.36 0.30 0.88
N CYS A 255 -0.44 -1.04 0.93
CA CYS A 255 -1.66 -1.78 0.59
C CYS A 255 -2.85 -1.34 1.46
N LEU A 256 -2.69 -1.26 2.78
CA LEU A 256 -3.77 -0.82 3.69
C LEU A 256 -4.19 0.65 3.47
N LYS A 257 -3.25 1.52 3.05
CA LYS A 257 -3.53 2.94 2.81
C LYS A 257 -4.37 3.18 1.54
N ILE A 258 -4.14 2.39 0.49
CA ILE A 258 -4.72 2.63 -0.84
C ILE A 258 -6.02 1.82 -1.04
N CYS A 259 -6.16 0.68 -0.36
CA CYS A 259 -7.25 -0.24 -0.65
C CYS A 259 -8.63 0.24 -0.13
N PRO A 260 -9.73 -0.11 -0.83
CA PRO A 260 -11.07 0.23 -0.40
C PRO A 260 -11.43 -0.42 0.93
N THR A 261 -11.99 0.34 1.87
CA THR A 261 -12.39 -0.17 3.20
C THR A 261 -13.47 -1.24 3.17
N GLN A 262 -14.19 -1.35 2.04
CA GLN A 262 -15.25 -2.34 1.83
C GLN A 262 -14.75 -3.69 1.29
N GLN A 263 -13.47 -3.81 0.92
CA GLN A 263 -12.88 -5.02 0.35
C GLN A 263 -11.83 -5.61 1.28
N TRP A 264 -11.74 -6.93 1.29
CA TRP A 264 -10.68 -7.68 1.96
C TRP A 264 -9.50 -7.84 1.02
N LEU A 265 -8.27 -7.82 1.54
CA LEU A 265 -7.07 -8.02 0.72
C LEU A 265 -6.54 -9.44 0.87
N GLY A 266 -6.37 -10.13 -0.24
CA GLY A 266 -5.63 -11.39 -0.31
C GLY A 266 -4.23 -11.16 -0.87
N ILE A 267 -3.21 -11.29 -0.03
CA ILE A 267 -1.81 -11.10 -0.45
C ILE A 267 -1.22 -12.44 -0.89
N LEU A 268 -0.85 -12.54 -2.16
CA LEU A 268 -0.16 -13.66 -2.79
C LEU A 268 1.30 -13.27 -3.07
N VAL A 269 2.05 -12.97 -2.02
CA VAL A 269 3.44 -12.51 -2.09
C VAL A 269 4.34 -13.41 -1.23
N GLU A 270 5.53 -13.68 -1.73
CA GLU A 270 6.61 -14.33 -1.00
C GLU A 270 7.70 -13.29 -0.71
N TYR A 271 8.15 -13.25 0.54
CA TYR A 271 9.21 -12.34 0.97
C TYR A 271 10.55 -13.08 0.89
N VAL A 272 11.40 -12.71 -0.06
CA VAL A 272 12.69 -13.39 -0.38
C VAL A 272 13.83 -12.38 -0.44
#